data_AF-A0A1A9GBZ0-F1
#
_entry.id   AF-A0A1A9GBZ0-F1
#
_cell.length_a   1.000
_cell.length_b   1.000
_cell.length_c   1.000
_cell.angle_alpha   90.00
_cell.angle_beta   90.00
_cell.angle_gamma   90.00
#
_symmetry.space_group_name_H-M   'P 1'
#
loop_
_entity.id
_entity.type
_entity.pdbx_description
1 polymer ?
#
loop_
_entity_poly.entity_id
_entity_poly.type
_entity_poly.pdbx_seq_one_letter_code
_entity_poly.pdbx_strand_id
1 'polypeptide(L)'
;MRSVNRHTLLGHVGNIIQLENVLKVNIATNREWLSDGDRQTATDWVQVTILDKKQAEWIEGNVGQGDLVYVESRISNSSYERNGEQVYTTDVIAQVFTLASKSRVHDHP
;
A
#
# COMPACT_ATOMS: atom_id res chain seq x y z
N MET A 1 -15.73 -22.54 -9.49
CA MET A 1 -14.97 -22.65 -8.22
C MET A 1 -15.04 -21.32 -7.50
N ARG A 2 -15.24 -21.30 -6.17
CA ARG A 2 -15.17 -20.07 -5.36
C ARG A 2 -13.84 -20.09 -4.60
N SER A 3 -12.83 -19.40 -5.11
CA SER A 3 -11.57 -19.14 -4.41
C SER A 3 -11.54 -17.69 -3.92
N VAL A 4 -10.71 -17.41 -2.91
CA VAL A 4 -10.51 -16.06 -2.36
C VAL A 4 -9.00 -15.79 -2.33
N ASN A 5 -8.61 -14.70 -2.99
CA ASN A 5 -7.29 -14.08 -2.84
C ASN A 5 -7.55 -12.65 -2.40
N ARG A 6 -7.45 -12.42 -1.09
CA ARG A 6 -7.70 -11.12 -0.48
C ARG A 6 -6.68 -10.85 0.61
N HIS A 7 -5.92 -9.80 0.44
CA HIS A 7 -5.07 -9.19 1.45
C HIS A 7 -5.71 -7.85 1.85
N THR A 8 -5.88 -7.64 3.16
CA THR A 8 -6.53 -6.44 3.71
C THR A 8 -5.53 -5.68 4.55
N LEU A 9 -5.48 -4.36 4.38
CA LEU A 9 -4.55 -3.49 5.08
C LEU A 9 -5.28 -2.24 5.59
N LEU A 10 -5.00 -1.86 6.82
CA LEU A 10 -5.37 -0.58 7.41
C LEU A 10 -4.09 0.03 7.97
N GLY A 11 -3.62 1.12 7.37
CA GLY A 11 -2.31 1.67 7.68
C GLY A 11 -2.12 3.08 7.16
N HIS A 12 -0.94 3.65 7.42
CA HIS A 12 -0.65 5.04 7.10
C HIS A 12 0.16 5.16 5.82
N VAL A 13 -0.22 6.10 4.95
CA VAL A 13 0.52 6.39 3.73
C VAL A 13 1.90 6.95 4.08
N GLY A 14 2.98 6.31 3.63
CA GLY A 14 4.33 6.86 3.75
C GLY A 14 4.67 7.77 2.59
N ASN A 15 4.48 7.28 1.37
CA ASN A 15 4.65 8.06 0.16
C ASN A 15 3.87 7.47 -1.01
N ILE A 16 3.65 8.32 -2.01
CA ILE A 16 3.00 8.00 -3.27
C ILE A 16 4.03 8.15 -4.39
N ILE A 17 4.14 7.14 -5.25
CA ILE A 17 5.08 7.09 -6.37
C ILE A 17 4.25 7.01 -7.65
N GLN A 18 4.36 8.03 -8.49
CA GLN A 18 3.73 8.07 -9.79
C GLN A 18 4.70 7.54 -10.85
N LEU A 19 4.31 6.46 -11.53
CA LEU A 19 4.98 5.94 -12.72
C LEU A 19 4.07 6.17 -13.92
N GLU A 20 4.63 6.13 -15.13
CA GLU A 20 3.96 6.54 -16.38
C GLU A 20 2.51 6.01 -16.55
N ASN A 21 2.23 4.78 -16.12
CA ASN A 21 0.89 4.18 -16.22
C ASN A 21 0.40 3.52 -14.91
N VAL A 22 1.12 3.70 -13.81
CA VAL A 22 0.87 2.97 -12.56
C VAL A 22 1.15 3.88 -11.37
N LEU A 23 0.20 3.95 -10.43
CA LEU A 23 0.40 4.61 -9.16
C LEU A 23 0.77 3.55 -8.10
N LYS A 24 1.79 3.82 -7.31
CA LYS A 24 2.19 2.97 -6.17
C LYS A 24 2.08 3.76 -4.88
N VAL A 25 1.50 3.15 -3.86
CA VAL A 25 1.34 3.74 -2.53
C VAL A 25 2.04 2.84 -1.51
N ASN A 26 3.06 3.36 -0.83
CA ASN A 26 3.68 2.63 0.27
C ASN A 26 2.90 2.91 1.55
N ILE A 27 2.46 1.85 2.22
CA ILE A 27 1.65 1.94 3.42
C ILE A 27 2.37 1.24 4.57
N ALA A 28 2.48 1.93 5.69
CA ALA A 28 3.05 1.43 6.93
C ALA A 28 1.97 0.80 7.81
N THR A 29 2.25 -0.40 8.33
CA THR A 29 1.51 -1.05 9.41
C THR A 29 2.46 -1.36 10.57
N ASN A 30 2.08 -0.99 11.78
CA ASN A 30 2.89 -1.24 12.97
C ASN A 30 2.43 -2.52 13.67
N ARG A 31 3.39 -3.28 14.19
CA ARG A 31 3.14 -4.41 15.08
C ARG A 31 3.96 -4.27 16.35
N GLU A 32 3.35 -4.67 17.45
CA GLU A 32 3.96 -4.70 18.76
C GLU A 32 3.82 -6.11 19.35
N TRP A 33 4.88 -6.60 19.99
CA TRP A 33 4.87 -7.90 20.64
C TRP A 33 5.85 -7.91 21.82
N LEU A 34 5.73 -8.90 22.69
CA LEU A 34 6.69 -9.14 23.77
C LEU A 34 7.71 -10.18 23.32
N SER A 35 9.00 -9.90 23.52
CA SER A 35 10.10 -10.86 23.34
C SER A 35 11.10 -10.66 24.47
N ASP A 36 11.52 -11.76 25.11
CA ASP A 36 12.56 -11.75 26.15
C ASP A 36 12.28 -10.81 27.33
N GLY A 37 10.99 -10.58 27.63
CA GLY A 37 10.55 -9.67 28.69
C GLY A 37 10.40 -8.20 28.25
N ASP A 38 10.85 -7.84 27.05
CA ASP A 38 10.79 -6.49 26.53
C ASP A 38 9.70 -6.32 25.46
N ARG A 39 9.08 -5.14 25.43
CA ARG A 39 8.12 -4.75 24.37
C ARG A 39 8.88 -4.32 23.13
N GLN A 40 8.69 -5.06 22.04
CA GLN A 40 9.25 -4.80 20.72
C GLN A 40 8.21 -4.12 19.84
N THR A 41 8.66 -3.24 18.95
CA THR A 41 7.82 -2.57 17.95
C THR A 41 8.52 -2.59 16.60
N ALA A 42 7.80 -2.89 15.53
CA ALA A 42 8.30 -2.81 14.17
C ALA A 42 7.24 -2.26 13.21
N THR A 43 7.72 -1.63 12.14
CA THR A 43 6.90 -1.17 11.02
C THR A 43 7.13 -2.06 9.82
N ASP A 44 6.07 -2.69 9.34
CA ASP A 44 6.05 -3.43 8.09
C ASP A 44 5.53 -2.50 6.98
N TRP A 45 6.26 -2.43 5.88
CA TRP A 45 5.94 -1.59 4.73
C TRP A 45 5.40 -2.44 3.58
N VAL A 46 4.21 -2.08 3.08
CA VAL A 46 3.58 -2.74 1.93
C VAL A 46 3.42 -1.73 0.81
N GLN A 47 4.01 -2.02 -0.35
CA GLN A 47 3.80 -1.24 -1.56
C GLN A 47 2.57 -1.76 -2.30
N VAL A 48 1.52 -0.96 -2.33
CA VAL A 48 0.28 -1.26 -3.03
C VAL A 48 0.31 -0.65 -4.43
N THR A 49 0.05 -1.47 -5.43
CA THR A 49 -0.07 -1.07 -6.84
C THR A 49 -1.53 -0.74 -7.17
N ILE A 50 -1.76 0.43 -7.74
CA ILE A 50 -3.07 0.91 -8.21
C ILE A 50 -3.05 0.89 -9.74
N LEU A 51 -3.88 0.01 -10.34
CA LEU A 51 -3.99 -0.13 -11.79
C LEU A 51 -5.23 0.57 -12.38
N ASP A 52 -6.25 0.80 -11.55
CA ASP A 52 -7.43 1.53 -11.97
C ASP A 52 -7.14 3.03 -12.03
N LYS A 53 -7.27 3.61 -13.23
CA LYS A 53 -6.91 5.02 -13.48
C LYS A 53 -7.76 6.00 -12.66
N LYS A 54 -9.05 5.74 -12.51
CA LYS A 54 -9.95 6.62 -11.75
C LYS A 54 -9.60 6.62 -10.28
N GLN A 55 -9.29 5.44 -9.73
CA GLN A 55 -8.80 5.32 -8.36
C GLN A 55 -7.45 6.03 -8.18
N ALA A 56 -6.54 5.92 -9.15
CA ALA A 56 -5.25 6.62 -9.10
C ALA A 56 -5.42 8.15 -9.11
N GLU A 57 -6.21 8.69 -10.03
CA GLU A 57 -6.54 10.13 -10.10
C GLU A 57 -7.18 10.62 -8.78
N TRP A 58 -8.09 9.82 -8.21
CA TRP A 58 -8.70 10.15 -6.92
C TRP A 58 -7.67 10.14 -5.77
N ILE A 59 -6.77 9.15 -5.72
CA ILE A 59 -5.71 9.08 -4.70
C ILE A 59 -4.80 10.31 -4.80
N GLU A 60 -4.37 10.68 -6.00
CA GLU A 60 -3.50 11.85 -6.24
C GLU A 60 -4.14 13.16 -5.76
N GLY A 61 -5.45 13.33 -5.96
CA GLY A 61 -6.17 14.52 -5.52
C GLY A 61 -6.57 14.53 -4.04
N ASN A 62 -6.67 13.38 -3.38
CA ASN A 62 -7.35 13.26 -2.09
C ASN A 62 -6.53 12.59 -0.99
N VAL A 63 -5.36 12.00 -1.27
CA VAL A 63 -4.58 11.22 -0.31
C VAL A 63 -3.16 11.79 -0.20
N GLY A 64 -2.71 12.02 1.02
CA GLY A 64 -1.38 12.55 1.33
C GLY A 64 -0.61 11.67 2.32
N GLN A 65 0.63 12.06 2.58
CA GLN A 65 1.48 11.38 3.56
C GLN A 65 0.87 11.45 4.97
N GLY A 66 0.89 10.32 5.67
CA GLY A 66 0.34 10.14 7.01
C GLY A 66 -1.15 9.79 7.04
N ASP A 67 -1.88 9.94 5.93
CA ASP A 67 -3.30 9.60 5.87
C ASP A 67 -3.52 8.13 6.20
N LEU A 68 -4.54 7.86 7.02
CA LEU A 68 -4.96 6.50 7.33
C LEU A 68 -5.83 5.98 6.18
N VAL A 69 -5.43 4.86 5.60
CA VAL A 69 -6.11 4.25 4.44
C VAL A 69 -6.46 2.80 4.69
N TYR A 70 -7.63 2.40 4.19
CA TYR A 70 -8.08 1.02 4.13
C TYR A 70 -7.95 0.50 2.70
N VAL A 71 -7.36 -0.69 2.55
CA VAL A 71 -7.11 -1.33 1.26
C VAL A 71 -7.53 -2.79 1.30
N GLU A 72 -8.34 -3.22 0.35
CA GLU A 72 -8.45 -4.63 -0.03
C GLU A 72 -7.73 -4.85 -1.36
N SER A 73 -6.96 -5.93 -1.44
CA SER A 73 -6.07 -6.20 -2.57
C SER A 73 -6.02 -7.68 -2.89
N ARG A 74 -5.56 -8.00 -4.10
CA ARG A 74 -5.12 -9.35 -4.47
C ARG A 74 -3.61 -9.39 -4.56
N ILE A 75 -3.02 -10.53 -4.22
CA ILE A 75 -1.59 -10.77 -4.40
C ILE A 75 -1.37 -11.51 -5.73
N SER A 76 -0.43 -11.07 -6.54
CA SER A 76 -0.06 -11.70 -7.81
C SER A 76 1.44 -11.76 -7.95
N ASN A 77 1.98 -12.82 -8.54
CA ASN A 77 3.36 -12.80 -9.00
C ASN A 77 3.43 -12.26 -10.42
N SER A 78 4.47 -11.48 -10.71
CA SER A 78 4.79 -10.98 -12.04
C SER A 78 6.29 -11.06 -12.27
N SER A 79 6.72 -10.91 -13.52
CA SER A 79 8.13 -10.87 -13.85
C SER A 79 8.41 -9.86 -14.95
N TYR A 80 9.57 -9.23 -14.91
CA TYR A 80 10.05 -8.31 -15.94
C TYR A 80 11.54 -8.52 -16.19
N GLU A 81 12.05 -8.12 -17.34
CA GLU A 81 13.49 -8.18 -17.61
C GLU A 81 14.19 -6.90 -17.14
N ARG A 82 15.34 -7.07 -16.49
CA ARG A 82 16.24 -5.98 -16.11
C ARG A 82 17.66 -6.40 -16.39
N ASN A 83 18.36 -5.65 -17.26
CA ASN A 83 19.75 -5.92 -17.64
C ASN A 83 19.98 -7.35 -18.20
N GLY A 84 19.00 -7.92 -18.90
CA GLY A 84 19.09 -9.28 -19.46
C GLY A 84 18.78 -10.41 -18.46
N GLU A 85 18.40 -10.09 -17.23
CA GLU A 85 17.96 -11.06 -16.22
C GLU A 85 16.46 -10.93 -15.95
N GLN A 86 15.78 -12.06 -15.82
CA GLN A 86 14.37 -12.11 -15.41
C GLN A 86 14.26 -11.85 -13.91
N VAL A 87 13.60 -10.75 -13.55
CA VAL A 87 13.28 -10.40 -12.15
C VAL A 87 11.86 -10.83 -11.85
N TYR A 88 11.67 -11.61 -10.78
CA TYR A 88 10.37 -11.99 -10.25
C TYR A 88 9.95 -11.05 -9.14
N THR A 89 8.68 -10.66 -9.13
CA THR A 89 8.11 -9.80 -8.08
C THR A 89 6.78 -10.35 -7.57
N THR A 90 6.41 -9.90 -6.38
CA THR A 90 5.10 -10.14 -5.77
C THR A 90 4.39 -8.80 -5.67
N ASP A 91 3.34 -8.63 -6.45
CA ASP A 91 2.53 -7.42 -6.50
C ASP A 91 1.33 -7.52 -5.56
N VAL A 92 1.15 -6.49 -4.72
CA VAL A 92 -0.07 -6.26 -3.95
C VAL A 92 -0.93 -5.27 -4.74
N ILE A 93 -1.97 -5.76 -5.41
CA ILE A 93 -2.76 -4.98 -6.36
C ILE A 93 -4.09 -4.60 -5.71
N ALA A 94 -4.34 -3.31 -5.53
CA ALA A 94 -5.57 -2.83 -4.91
C ALA A 94 -6.81 -3.18 -5.75
N GLN A 95 -7.86 -3.62 -5.05
CA GLN A 95 -9.22 -3.76 -5.57
C GLN A 95 -10.16 -2.74 -4.92
N VAL A 96 -9.88 -2.39 -3.66
CA VAL A 96 -10.55 -1.31 -2.91
C VAL A 96 -9.46 -0.45 -2.28
N PHE A 97 -9.59 0.86 -2.39
CA PHE A 97 -8.74 1.82 -1.68
C PHE A 97 -9.62 2.94 -1.14
N THR A 98 -9.54 3.21 0.16
CA THR A 98 -10.39 4.22 0.82
C THR A 98 -9.57 5.02 1.81
N LEU A 99 -9.73 6.34 1.79
CA LEU A 99 -9.24 7.22 2.84
C LEU A 99 -10.12 7.04 4.08
N ALA A 100 -9.56 6.50 5.15
CA ALA A 100 -10.26 6.28 6.42
C ALA A 100 -10.20 7.52 7.32
N SER A 101 -9.07 8.22 7.36
CA SER A 101 -8.92 9.49 8.09
C SER A 101 -7.76 10.31 7.52
N LYS A 102 -7.92 11.64 7.53
CA LYS A 102 -6.82 12.56 7.24
C LYS A 102 -5.78 12.58 8.35
N SER A 103 -4.52 12.73 7.96
CA SER A 103 -3.44 13.05 8.88
C SER A 103 -3.65 14.44 9.48
N ARG A 104 -3.40 14.59 10.78
CA ARG A 104 -3.46 15.88 11.49
C ARG A 104 -2.53 16.94 10.91
N VAL A 105 -1.51 16.54 10.14
CA VAL A 105 -0.58 17.48 9.48
C VAL A 105 -1.27 18.31 8.38
N HIS A 106 -2.38 17.82 7.80
CA HIS A 106 -3.14 18.52 6.76
C HIS A 106 -4.35 19.32 7.30
N ASP A 107 -4.52 19.39 8.62
CA ASP A 107 -5.72 19.95 9.27
C ASP A 107 -5.53 21.42 9.73
N HIS A 108 -4.46 22.09 9.26
CA HIS A 108 -4.21 23.50 9.51
C HIS A 108 -4.06 24.28 8.18
N PRO A 109 -4.83 25.37 8.01
CA PRO A 109 -4.83 26.19 6.78
C PRO A 109 -3.54 26.98 6.59
#